data_AF-H1S6Y3-F1
#
_entry.id   AF-H1S6Y3-F1
#
_cell.length_a   1.000
_cell.length_b   1.000
_cell.length_c   1.000
_cell.angle_alpha   90.00
_cell.angle_beta   90.00
_cell.angle_gamma   90.00
#
_symmetry.space_group_name_H-M   'P 1'
#
loop_
_entity.id
_entity.type
_entity.pdbx_description
1 polymer ?
#
loop_
_entity_poly.entity_id
_entity_poly.type
_entity_poly.pdbx_seq_one_letter_code
_entity_poly.pdbx_strand_id
1 'polypeptide(L)'
;MCDVNNVYVSASNHGWDALAYLDALPPAAIGELHLAGHSVRQLEHGQVLRIDDHGSRVAPPVWALYEHALKRFGPVPTLIEWDTDIPALEVLMGEAAIAEAALEKTQNESMCSNIA
;
A
#
# COMPACT_ATOMS: atom_id res chain seq x y z
N MET A 1 -10.97 5.79 -3.02
CA MET A 1 -9.57 5.35 -3.01
C MET A 1 -9.09 5.21 -1.58
N CYS A 2 -8.18 4.27 -1.31
CA CYS A 2 -7.44 4.16 -0.05
C CYS A 2 -5.95 4.09 -0.37
N ASP A 3 -5.19 5.06 0.12
CA ASP A 3 -3.73 5.08 0.00
C ASP A 3 -3.11 4.32 1.16
N VAL A 4 -2.50 3.17 0.85
CA VAL A 4 -1.90 2.27 1.84
C VAL A 4 -0.59 2.85 2.39
N ASN A 5 0.16 3.60 1.56
CA ASN A 5 1.40 4.24 1.99
C ASN A 5 1.11 5.33 3.02
N ASN A 6 0.12 6.19 2.73
CA ASN A 6 -0.28 7.25 3.64
C ASN A 6 -0.81 6.69 4.98
N VAL A 7 -1.61 5.61 4.94
CA VAL A 7 -2.03 4.90 6.15
C VAL A 7 -0.81 4.43 6.96
N TYR A 8 0.18 3.82 6.31
CA TYR A 8 1.41 3.36 6.99
C TYR A 8 2.24 4.51 7.57
N VAL A 9 2.46 5.57 6.79
CA VAL A 9 3.23 6.76 7.20
C VAL A 9 2.56 7.42 8.39
N SER A 10 1.26 7.66 8.30
CA SER A 10 0.48 8.30 9.37
C SER A 10 0.43 7.44 10.63
N ALA A 11 0.20 6.13 10.50
CA ALA A 11 0.24 5.19 11.62
C ALA A 11 1.60 5.19 12.34
N SER A 12 2.68 5.14 11.56
CA SER A 12 4.05 5.12 12.08
C SER A 12 4.41 6.42 12.80
N ASN A 13 4.00 7.56 12.26
CA ASN A 13 4.33 8.87 12.83
C ASN A 13 3.53 9.19 14.09
N HIS A 14 2.27 8.74 14.16
CA HIS A 14 1.36 9.07 15.26
C HIS A 14 1.19 7.93 16.28
N GLY A 15 1.72 6.74 16.02
CA GLY A 15 1.73 5.62 16.95
C GLY A 15 0.41 4.88 17.07
N TRP A 16 -0.39 4.82 16.00
CA TRP A 16 -1.63 4.03 15.93
C TRP A 16 -1.47 2.81 15.01
N ASP A 17 -2.44 1.90 15.05
CA ASP A 17 -2.41 0.63 14.31
C ASP A 17 -3.00 0.79 12.90
N ALA A 18 -2.16 0.63 11.88
CA ALA A 18 -2.53 0.69 10.47
C ALA A 18 -3.58 -0.36 10.07
N LEU A 19 -3.51 -1.59 10.61
CA LEU A 19 -4.45 -2.65 10.28
C LEU A 19 -5.84 -2.31 10.84
N ALA A 20 -5.90 -1.87 12.09
CA ALA A 20 -7.15 -1.45 12.71
C ALA A 20 -7.83 -0.31 11.95
N TYR A 21 -7.03 0.62 11.40
CA TYR A 21 -7.54 1.70 10.55
C TYR A 21 -8.16 1.15 9.26
N LEU A 22 -7.45 0.28 8.53
CA LEU A 22 -7.98 -0.33 7.30
C LEU A 22 -9.26 -1.15 7.57
N ASP A 23 -9.30 -1.90 8.66
CA ASP A 23 -10.45 -2.73 9.03
C ASP A 23 -11.71 -1.88 9.30
N ALA A 24 -11.53 -0.68 9.85
CA ALA A 24 -12.60 0.26 10.13
C ALA A 24 -13.19 0.93 8.88
N LEU A 25 -12.49 0.91 7.74
CA LEU A 25 -13.00 1.52 6.50
C LEU A 25 -14.16 0.70 5.89
N PRO A 26 -15.20 1.37 5.35
CA PRO A 26 -16.32 0.69 4.71
C PRO A 26 -15.92 0.13 3.33
N PRO A 27 -16.01 -1.21 3.09
CA PRO A 27 -15.44 -1.81 1.87
C PRO A 27 -16.07 -1.34 0.59
N ALA A 28 -17.39 -1.17 0.60
CA ALA A 28 -18.14 -0.71 -0.56
C ALA A 28 -17.76 0.71 -1.00
N ALA A 29 -17.05 1.49 -0.16
CA ALA A 29 -16.56 2.82 -0.51
C ALA A 29 -15.15 2.81 -1.13
N ILE A 30 -14.40 1.71 -0.98
CA ILE A 30 -13.03 1.62 -1.48
C ILE A 30 -13.06 0.95 -2.85
N GLY A 31 -13.00 1.78 -3.91
CA GLY A 31 -12.93 1.31 -5.29
C GLY A 31 -11.53 1.26 -5.90
N GLU A 32 -10.49 1.63 -5.15
CA GLU A 32 -9.12 1.72 -5.65
C GLU A 32 -8.12 1.76 -4.47
N LEU A 33 -6.95 1.14 -4.65
CA LEU A 33 -5.83 1.12 -3.70
C LEU A 33 -4.59 1.79 -4.29
N HIS A 34 -3.93 2.65 -3.51
CA HIS A 34 -2.69 3.29 -3.92
C HIS A 34 -1.51 2.82 -3.09
N LEU A 35 -0.35 2.71 -3.74
CA LEU A 35 0.93 2.32 -3.16
C LEU A 35 1.99 3.33 -3.56
N ALA A 36 2.90 3.64 -2.66
CA ALA A 36 4.05 4.48 -2.93
C ALA A 36 5.19 4.15 -1.97
N GLY A 37 6.38 4.68 -2.26
CA GLY A 37 7.44 4.80 -1.27
C GLY A 37 7.32 6.08 -0.43
N HIS A 38 8.18 6.19 0.58
CA HIS A 38 8.27 7.36 1.45
C HIS A 38 9.71 7.53 1.93
N SER A 39 10.14 8.77 2.16
CA SER A 39 11.42 9.00 2.82
C SER A 39 11.34 8.83 4.33
N VAL A 40 12.51 8.57 4.91
CA VAL A 40 12.70 8.41 6.35
C VAL A 40 13.72 9.44 6.82
N ARG A 41 13.33 10.28 7.77
CA ARG A 41 14.18 11.28 8.39
C ARG A 41 14.41 10.95 9.85
N GLN A 42 15.68 10.90 10.24
CA GLN A 42 16.08 10.85 11.64
C GLN A 42 16.03 12.27 12.22
N LEU A 43 15.26 12.44 13.30
CA LEU A 43 15.18 13.68 14.06
C LEU A 43 16.07 13.60 15.30
N GLU A 44 16.16 14.70 16.04
CA GLU A 44 16.82 14.72 17.33
C GLU A 44 16.17 13.72 18.30
N HIS A 45 16.94 13.28 19.30
CA HIS A 45 16.47 12.31 20.31
C HIS A 45 16.06 10.93 19.75
N GLY A 46 16.51 10.58 18.54
CA GLY A 46 16.30 9.26 17.94
C GLY A 46 14.87 9.02 17.41
N GLN A 47 14.07 10.09 17.26
CA GLN A 47 12.76 9.98 16.64
C GLN A 47 12.88 9.81 15.13
N VAL A 48 12.03 8.94 14.57
CA VAL A 48 11.98 8.67 13.13
C VAL A 48 10.71 9.29 12.56
N LEU A 49 10.87 10.21 11.61
CA LEU A 49 9.77 10.80 10.85
C LEU A 49 9.73 10.17 9.45
N ARG A 50 8.56 9.70 9.03
CA ARG A 50 8.31 9.28 7.65
C ARG A 50 7.60 10.38 6.89
N ILE A 51 7.98 10.63 5.66
CA ILE A 51 7.41 11.68 4.81
C ILE A 51 6.90 11.02 3.52
N ASP A 52 5.62 11.24 3.25
CA ASP A 52 4.89 10.73 2.10
C ASP A 52 5.28 11.50 0.83
N ASP A 53 6.49 11.26 0.32
CA ASP A 53 7.08 12.02 -0.80
C ASP A 53 7.01 11.30 -2.16
N HIS A 54 6.55 10.05 -2.16
CA HIS A 54 6.41 9.21 -3.34
C HIS A 54 7.69 9.18 -4.21
N GLY A 55 8.85 9.28 -3.56
CA GLY A 55 10.16 9.41 -4.22
C GLY A 55 11.00 8.15 -4.16
N SER A 56 10.42 7.02 -3.74
CA SER A 56 11.15 5.78 -3.54
C SER A 56 10.30 4.56 -3.83
N ARG A 57 10.94 3.39 -3.86
CA ARG A 57 10.26 2.10 -3.97
C ARG A 57 9.30 1.89 -2.81
N VAL A 58 8.20 1.21 -3.07
CA VAL A 58 7.22 0.82 -2.06
C VAL A 58 7.90 -0.06 -1.00
N ALA A 59 7.80 0.35 0.26
CA ALA A 59 8.48 -0.31 1.35
C ALA A 59 7.85 -1.67 1.69
N PRO A 60 8.61 -2.68 2.17
CA PRO A 60 8.06 -3.99 2.53
C PRO A 60 6.85 -3.97 3.50
N PRO A 61 6.79 -3.10 4.54
CA PRO A 61 5.61 -2.99 5.39
C PRO A 61 4.36 -2.49 4.65
N VAL A 62 4.53 -1.65 3.62
CA VAL A 62 3.42 -1.15 2.80
C VAL A 62 2.89 -2.26 1.90
N TRP A 63 3.77 -3.09 1.32
CA TRP A 63 3.35 -4.30 0.61
C TRP A 63 2.56 -5.28 1.50
N ALA A 64 2.99 -5.48 2.74
CA ALA A 64 2.26 -6.32 3.69
C ALA A 64 0.87 -5.74 4.02
N LEU A 65 0.74 -4.42 4.20
CA LEU A 65 -0.54 -3.76 4.39
C LEU A 65 -1.42 -3.81 3.14
N TYR A 66 -0.83 -3.76 1.95
CA TYR A 66 -1.54 -3.90 0.69
C TYR A 66 -2.20 -5.28 0.54
N GLU A 67 -1.49 -6.36 0.88
CA GLU A 67 -2.08 -7.70 0.89
C GLU A 67 -3.28 -7.80 1.85
N HIS A 68 -3.21 -7.12 3.00
CA HIS A 68 -4.34 -7.03 3.93
C HIS A 68 -5.50 -6.21 3.33
N ALA A 69 -5.20 -5.06 2.72
CA ALA A 69 -6.17 -4.21 2.06
C ALA A 69 -6.91 -4.95 0.93
N LEU A 70 -6.20 -5.73 0.10
CA LEU A 70 -6.80 -6.58 -0.94
C LEU A 70 -7.78 -7.60 -0.36
N LYS A 71 -7.44 -8.24 0.76
CA LYS A 71 -8.36 -9.17 1.44
C LYS A 71 -9.59 -8.45 2.02
N ARG A 72 -9.40 -7.23 2.50
CA ARG A 72 -10.43 -6.43 3.17
C ARG A 72 -11.44 -5.82 2.20
N PHE A 73 -10.94 -5.29 1.09
CA PHE A 73 -11.71 -4.51 0.11
C PHE A 73 -11.99 -5.27 -1.19
N GLY A 74 -11.32 -6.39 -1.39
CA GLY A 74 -11.37 -7.17 -2.63
C GLY A 74 -10.30 -6.73 -3.63
N PRO A 75 -10.24 -7.41 -4.78
CA PRO A 75 -9.27 -7.14 -5.85
C PRO A 75 -9.69 -5.92 -6.67
N VAL A 76 -9.70 -4.75 -6.02
CA VAL A 76 -9.94 -3.46 -6.67
C VAL A 76 -8.68 -2.96 -7.39
N PRO A 77 -8.81 -2.08 -8.41
CA PRO A 77 -7.66 -1.52 -9.10
C PRO A 77 -6.59 -0.95 -8.17
N THR A 78 -5.32 -1.16 -8.54
CA THR A 78 -4.16 -0.69 -7.79
C THR A 78 -3.30 0.25 -8.64
N LEU A 79 -2.94 1.40 -8.08
CA LEU A 79 -2.00 2.34 -8.66
C LEU A 79 -0.73 2.39 -7.81
N ILE A 80 0.42 2.43 -8.47
CA ILE A 80 1.71 2.73 -7.83
C ILE A 80 2.09 4.16 -8.18
N GLU A 81 2.19 5.01 -7.17
CA GLU A 81 2.45 6.43 -7.30
C GLU A 81 3.96 6.73 -7.19
N TRP A 82 4.40 7.65 -8.04
CA TRP A 82 5.77 8.16 -8.10
C TRP A 82 5.71 9.64 -8.50
N ASP A 83 5.89 10.54 -7.55
CA ASP A 83 5.77 12.00 -7.77
C ASP A 83 7.13 12.69 -7.87
N THR A 84 8.15 12.13 -7.21
CA THR A 84 9.50 12.69 -7.15
C THR A 84 10.54 11.61 -7.47
N ASP A 85 11.78 11.99 -7.79
CA ASP A 85 12.91 11.07 -8.01
C ASP A 85 12.64 9.85 -8.93
N ILE A 86 11.82 10.07 -9.98
CA ILE A 86 11.30 9.03 -10.87
C ILE A 86 12.44 8.11 -11.39
N PRO A 87 12.35 6.78 -11.17
CA PRO A 87 13.41 5.84 -11.48
C PRO A 87 13.34 5.42 -12.96
N ALA A 88 14.23 4.52 -13.35
CA ALA A 88 14.15 3.87 -14.66
C ALA A 88 12.83 3.08 -14.81
N LEU A 89 12.34 2.97 -16.04
CA LEU A 89 11.07 2.32 -16.37
C LEU A 89 11.00 0.87 -15.83
N GLU A 90 12.13 0.15 -15.83
CA GLU A 90 12.21 -1.23 -15.36
C GLU A 90 11.87 -1.35 -13.87
N VAL A 91 12.14 -0.30 -13.08
CA VAL A 91 11.75 -0.24 -11.67
C VAL A 91 10.24 -0.10 -11.55
N LEU A 92 9.65 0.83 -12.30
CA LEU A 92 8.21 1.06 -12.31
C LEU A 92 7.44 -0.20 -12.74
N MET A 93 7.89 -0.83 -13.83
CA MET A 93 7.31 -2.08 -14.32
C MET A 93 7.49 -3.23 -13.32
N GLY A 94 8.62 -3.28 -12.60
CA GLY A 94 8.86 -4.28 -11.58
C GLY A 94 7.89 -4.18 -10.40
N GLU A 95 7.63 -2.97 -9.90
CA GLU A 95 6.65 -2.78 -8.82
C GLU A 95 5.23 -3.05 -9.31
N ALA A 96 4.87 -2.61 -10.52
CA ALA A 96 3.56 -2.90 -11.11
C ALA A 96 3.31 -4.41 -11.22
N ALA A 97 4.32 -5.19 -11.63
CA ALA A 97 4.22 -6.64 -11.71
C ALA A 97 4.02 -7.31 -10.32
N ILE A 98 4.61 -6.75 -9.25
CA ILE A 98 4.38 -7.24 -7.88
C ILE A 98 2.93 -6.98 -7.46
N ALA A 99 2.41 -5.78 -7.73
CA ALA A 99 1.03 -5.43 -7.40
C ALA A 99 0.01 -6.28 -8.17
N GLU A 100 0.26 -6.52 -9.47
CA GLU A 100 -0.54 -7.39 -10.33
C GLU A 100 -0.59 -8.83 -9.80
N ALA A 101 0.57 -9.41 -9.48
CA ALA A 101 0.64 -10.78 -8.96
C ALA A 101 -0.14 -10.96 -7.65
N ALA A 102 -0.11 -9.97 -6.75
CA ALA A 102 -0.90 -9.99 -5.52
C ALA A 102 -2.41 -9.88 -5.80
N LEU A 103 -2.78 -9.02 -6.75
CA LEU A 103 -4.18 -8.82 -7.16
C LEU A 103 -4.76 -10.08 -7.83
N GLU A 104 -4.05 -10.69 -8.78
CA GLU A 104 -4.42 -11.94 -9.43
C GLU A 104 -4.60 -13.07 -8.41
N LYS A 105 -3.69 -13.17 -7.43
CA LYS A 105 -3.79 -14.15 -6.34
C LYS A 105 -5.10 -13.98 -5.56
N THR A 106 -5.44 -12.76 -5.16
CA THR A 106 -6.69 -12.48 -4.42
C THR A 106 -7.94 -12.71 -5.28
N GLN A 107 -7.91 -12.40 -6.57
CA GLN A 107 -9.00 -12.71 -7.50
C GLN A 107 -9.26 -14.22 -7.58
N ASN A 108 -8.19 -15.01 -7.74
CA ASN A 108 -8.29 -16.47 -7.82
C ASN A 108 -8.83 -17.08 -6.53
N GLU A 109 -8.39 -16.61 -5.36
CA GLU A 109 -8.89 -17.04 -4.04
C GLU A 109 -10.39 -16.71 -3.86
N SER A 110 -10.81 -15.53 -4.33
CA SER A 110 -12.22 -15.10 -4.29
C SER A 110 -13.10 -15.94 -5.21
N MET A 111 -12.60 -16.26 -6.41
CA MET A 111 -13.31 -17.10 -7.38
C MET A 111 -13.49 -18.53 -6.85
N CYS A 112 -12.44 -19.14 -6.28
CA CYS A 112 -12.54 -20.47 -5.67
C CYS A 112 -13.54 -20.52 -4.50
N SER A 113 -13.58 -19.48 -3.67
CA SER A 113 -14.52 -19.39 -2.53
C SER A 113 -15.99 -19.28 -2.97
N ASN A 114 -16.25 -18.76 -4.18
CA ASN A 114 -17.61 -18.60 -4.71
C ASN A 114 -18.15 -19.84 -5.45
N ILE A 115 -17.32 -20.86 -5.67
CA ILE A 115 -17.69 -22.11 -6.37
C ILE A 115 -17.95 -23.26 -5.37
N ALA A 116 -17.55 -23.10 -4.11
CA ALA A 116 -17.76 -24.06 -3.00
C ALA A 116 -19.07 -23.80 -2.27
#